data_AF-A0A5J5IVW5-F1
#
_entry.id   AF-A0A5J5IVW5-F1
#
_cell.length_a   1.000
_cell.length_b   1.000
_cell.length_c   1.000
_cell.angle_alpha   90.00
_cell.angle_beta   90.00
_cell.angle_gamma   90.00
#
_symmetry.space_group_name_H-M   'P 1'
#
loop_
_entity.id
_entity.type
_entity.pdbx_description
1 polymer ?
#
loop_
_entity_poly.entity_id
_entity_poly.type
_entity_poly.pdbx_seq_one_letter_code
_entity_poly.pdbx_strand_id
1 'polypeptide(L)' 'MHETDDRERLDGLVAQLRADLAGENRATVEHGVRQRLSQVGLNLDDAEFERIVDELVGD' A
#
# COMPACT_ATOMS: atom_id res chain seq x y z
N MET A 1 -5.40 -3.96 -22.50
CA MET A 1 -6.57 -3.80 -21.63
C MET A 1 -6.25 -4.41 -20.26
N HIS A 2 -5.20 -3.92 -19.58
CA HIS A 2 -4.72 -4.48 -18.30
C HIS A 2 -4.42 -3.40 -17.24
N GLU A 3 -4.10 -2.17 -17.65
CA GLU A 3 -3.72 -1.09 -16.74
C GLU A 3 -4.84 -0.64 -15.77
N THR A 4 -6.10 -0.82 -16.15
CA THR A 4 -7.25 -0.52 -15.28
C THR A 4 -7.39 -1.55 -14.15
N ASP A 5 -7.12 -2.83 -14.45
CA ASP A 5 -7.28 -3.94 -13.49
C ASP A 5 -6.24 -3.86 -12.37
N ASP A 6 -4.99 -3.54 -12.72
CA ASP A 6 -3.91 -3.37 -11.75
C ASP A 6 -4.14 -2.17 -10.81
N ARG A 7 -4.71 -1.07 -11.33
CA ARG A 7 -5.05 0.11 -10.51
C ARG A 7 -6.22 -0.16 -9.55
N GLU A 8 -7.31 -0.75 -10.04
CA GLU A 8 -8.45 -1.10 -9.18
C GLU A 8 -8.04 -2.10 -8.10
N ARG A 9 -7.15 -3.03 -8.43
CA ARG A 9 -6.58 -4.00 -7.48
C ARG A 9 -5.69 -3.33 -6.45
N LEU A 10 -4.86 -2.37 -6.85
CA LEU A 10 -4.02 -1.60 -5.93
C LEU A 10 -4.88 -0.76 -4.98
N ASP A 11 -5.89 -0.06 -5.49
CA ASP A 11 -6.80 0.78 -4.70
C ASP A 11 -7.52 -0.04 -3.61
N GLY A 12 -8.03 -1.22 -3.98
CA GLY A 12 -8.61 -2.17 -3.02
C GLY A 12 -7.61 -2.67 -1.98
N LEU A 13 -6.35 -2.89 -2.37
CA LEU A 13 -5.28 -3.31 -1.45
C LEU A 13 -4.93 -2.20 -0.44
N VAL A 14 -4.84 -0.95 -0.92
CA VAL A 14 -4.56 0.23 -0.08
C VAL A 14 -5.70 0.47 0.90
N ALA A 15 -6.96 0.37 0.47
CA ALA A 15 -8.11 0.49 1.36
C ALA A 15 -8.12 -0.57 2.49
N GLN A 16 -7.72 -1.81 2.17
CA GLN A 16 -7.56 -2.86 3.18
C GLN A 16 -6.40 -2.59 4.14
N LEU A 17 -5.24 -2.19 3.63
CA LEU A 17 -4.08 -1.84 4.44
C LEU A 17 -4.39 -0.66 5.36
N ARG A 18 -5.15 0.33 4.89
CA ARG A 18 -5.60 1.46 5.69
C ARG A 18 -6.44 1.04 6.87
N ALA A 19 -7.34 0.08 6.69
CA ALA A 19 -8.15 -0.43 7.79
C ALA A 19 -7.33 -1.28 8.78
N ASP A 20 -6.37 -2.06 8.28
CA ASP A 20 -5.54 -2.98 9.06
C ASP A 20 -4.44 -2.25 9.87
N LEU A 21 -3.89 -1.18 9.31
CA LEU A 21 -2.76 -0.42 9.84
C LEU A 21 -3.15 0.97 10.38
N ALA A 22 -4.43 1.27 10.46
CA ALA A 22 -4.92 2.54 11.01
C ALA A 22 -4.41 2.76 12.44
N GLY A 23 -3.70 3.86 12.67
CA GLY A 23 -3.16 4.23 13.98
C GLY A 23 -1.87 3.50 14.37
N GLU A 24 -1.27 2.74 13.44
CA GLU A 24 0.06 2.16 13.62
C GLU A 24 1.17 3.16 13.30
N ASN A 25 2.38 2.88 13.79
CA ASN A 25 3.54 3.71 13.50
C ASN A 25 4.05 3.49 12.07
N ARG A 26 4.68 4.52 11.46
CA ARG A 26 5.24 4.47 10.10
C ARG A 26 6.03 3.20 9.81
N ALA A 27 6.91 2.77 10.72
CA ALA A 27 7.72 1.56 10.53
C ALA A 27 6.87 0.28 10.36
N THR A 28 5.76 0.17 11.10
CA THR A 28 4.83 -0.96 10.96
C THR A 28 4.04 -0.86 9.67
N VAL A 29 3.61 0.35 9.30
CA VAL A 29 2.93 0.61 8.03
C VAL A 29 3.81 0.24 6.84
N GLU A 30 5.07 0.69 6.83
CA GLU A 30 6.05 0.37 5.79
C GLU A 30 6.24 -1.14 5.64
N HIS A 31 6.39 -1.85 6.76
CA HIS A 31 6.54 -3.30 6.75
C HIS A 31 5.28 -3.99 6.19
N GLY A 32 4.10 -3.56 6.63
CA GLY A 32 2.82 -4.11 6.17
C GLY A 32 2.58 -3.91 4.67
N VAL A 33 2.83 -2.69 4.17
CA VAL A 33 2.72 -2.36 2.74
C VAL A 33 3.70 -3.21 1.92
N ARG A 34 4.97 -3.30 2.33
CA ARG A 34 6.01 -4.05 1.60
C ARG A 34 5.71 -5.55 1.56
N GLN A 35 5.20 -6.11 2.66
CA GLN A 35 4.76 -7.51 2.71
C GLN A 35 3.57 -7.76 1.78
N ARG A 36 2.56 -6.86 1.77
CA ARG A 36 1.36 -7.00 0.92
C ARG A 36 1.71 -6.94 -0.56
N LEU A 37 2.55 -5.99 -0.95
CA LEU A 37 3.06 -5.84 -2.32
C LEU A 37 3.80 -7.09 -2.79
N SER A 38 4.68 -7.64 -1.94
CA SER A 38 5.39 -8.88 -2.24
C SER A 38 4.46 -10.09 -2.38
N GLN A 39 3.36 -10.15 -1.62
CA GLN A 39 2.38 -11.25 -1.70
C GLN A 39 1.59 -11.23 -3.01
N VAL A 40 1.30 -10.04 -3.54
CA VAL A 40 0.56 -9.88 -4.81
C VAL A 40 1.47 -9.76 -6.03
N GLY A 41 2.79 -9.75 -5.83
CA GLY A 41 3.78 -9.65 -6.90
C GLY A 41 3.86 -8.26 -7.54
N LEU A 42 3.39 -7.22 -6.85
CA LEU A 42 3.48 -5.84 -7.31
C LEU A 42 4.78 -5.22 -6.80
N ASN A 43 5.50 -4.57 -7.72
CA ASN A 43 6.65 -3.75 -7.39
C ASN A 43 6.27 -2.30 -7.67
N LEU A 44 6.33 -1.47 -6.64
CA LEU A 44 6.15 -0.02 -6.75
C LEU A 44 7.52 0.65 -6.68
N ASP A 45 7.66 1.78 -7.39
CA ASP A 45 8.78 2.67 -7.18
C ASP A 45 8.77 3.25 -5.76
N ASP A 46 9.95 3.55 -5.22
CA ASP A 46 10.10 4.09 -3.86
C ASP A 46 9.23 5.35 -3.63
N ALA A 47 9.06 6.19 -4.66
CA ALA A 47 8.20 7.38 -4.57
C ALA A 47 6.70 7.07 -4.43
N GLU A 48 6.20 6.02 -5.07
CA GLU A 48 4.81 5.57 -4.92
C GLU A 48 4.61 4.86 -3.59
N PHE A 49 5.59 4.05 -3.19
CA PHE A 49 5.60 3.39 -1.88
C PHE A 49 5.53 4.42 -0.74
N GLU A 50 6.40 5.43 -0.76
CA GLU A 50 6.40 6.47 0.28
C GLU A 50 5.08 7.24 0.31
N ARG A 51 4.46 7.54 -0.84
CA ARG A 51 3.14 8.18 -0.89
C ARG A 51 2.05 7.35 -0.23
N ILE A 52 2.02 6.05 -0.51
CA ILE A 52 1.03 5.13 0.08
C ILE A 52 1.26 5.03 1.58
N VAL A 53 2.51 4.89 2.04
CA VAL A 53 2.84 4.84 3.46
C VAL A 53 2.40 6.12 4.18
N ASP A 54 2.67 7.29 3.59
CA ASP A 54 2.29 8.59 4.16
C ASP A 54 0.76 8.73 4.26
N GLU A 55 0.03 8.31 3.22
CA GLU A 55 -1.44 8.28 3.22
C GLU A 55 -2.00 7.36 4.33
N LEU A 56 -1.35 6.22 4.56
CA LEU A 56 -1.79 5.20 5.51
C LEU A 56 -1.50 5.55 6.97
N VAL A 57 -0.35 6.18 7.25
CA VAL A 57 -0.03 6.68 8.59
C VAL A 57 -0.99 7.80 9.00
N GLY A 58 -1.49 8.56 8.03
CA GLY A 58 -2.27 9.76 8.27
C GLY A 58 -1.38 10.89 8.80
N ASP A 59 -1.65 12.11 8.37
CA ASP A 59 -1.00 13.32 8.91
C ASP A 59 -1.05 13.37 10.46
#